data_AF-A0A954NDI8-F1
#
_entry.id   AF-A0A954NDI8-F1
#
_cell.length_a   1.000
_cell.length_b   1.000
_cell.length_c   1.000
_cell.angle_alpha   90.00
_cell.angle_beta   90.00
_cell.angle_gamma   90.00
#
_symmetry.space_group_name_H-M   'P 1'
#
loop_
_entity.id
_entity.type
_entity.pdbx_description
1 polymer ?
#
loop_
_entity_poly.entity_id
_entity_poly.type
_entity_poly.pdbx_seq_one_letter_code
_entity_poly.pdbx_strand_id
1 'polypeptide(L)'
;MSRVLTCDEPLRRKQSADAPSGAAADSAVLPVALAVCLGLIAAGCGETQNPDPLPNMQVVKSIRSSVGDESGGDESEAVSTGEGWGTLRGRFVLSGTAPSLPNIAATKDTEVCGKVPLIDERLVVGDDKAIANVVVFAAKPSRVNPDALDSATSNPAEFDQKNCVFSTHVLPVVVGQPIALKNSDPVGHNVNISPTGDKTFNQLLATGGEAEFAFGRRQSSPIPVACNVHPWMRAYMFPRDDPYVAVTGADGSFEIANLPAGEDVEIRVWHESAPEGLEAKSDWSKGRFVVNIEADGVEDLGTIEVPVEAFSGL
;
A
#
# COMPACT_ATOMS: atom_id res chain seq x y z
N MET A 1 -52.31 14.66 -44.80
CA MET A 1 -53.48 13.79 -44.56
C MET A 1 -53.15 12.93 -43.33
N SER A 2 -53.28 13.50 -42.13
CA SER A 2 -54.42 13.31 -41.21
C SER A 2 -54.69 11.86 -40.83
N ARG A 3 -54.35 11.46 -39.60
CA ARG A 3 -55.32 11.50 -38.50
C ARG A 3 -54.66 11.30 -37.12
N VAL A 4 -54.98 12.26 -36.25
CA VAL A 4 -54.87 12.31 -34.80
C VAL A 4 -56.11 11.65 -34.17
N LEU A 5 -55.99 11.16 -32.93
CA LEU A 5 -56.99 11.08 -31.82
C LEU A 5 -56.38 10.14 -30.75
N THR A 6 -55.84 10.49 -29.58
CA THR A 6 -56.17 11.33 -28.39
C THR A 6 -57.35 10.89 -27.52
N CYS A 7 -57.13 11.08 -26.20
CA CYS A 7 -58.06 11.18 -25.06
C CYS A 7 -58.46 9.86 -24.38
N ASP A 8 -58.60 9.73 -23.06
CA ASP A 8 -58.40 10.63 -21.90
C ASP A 8 -58.53 9.80 -20.59
N GLU A 9 -58.05 10.39 -19.50
CA GLU A 9 -58.13 10.09 -18.05
C GLU A 9 -59.56 9.87 -17.46
N PRO A 10 -59.83 9.90 -16.12
CA PRO A 10 -59.18 9.37 -14.89
C PRO A 10 -60.23 8.71 -13.93
N LEU A 11 -59.87 8.41 -12.65
CA LEU A 11 -60.65 8.61 -11.38
C LEU A 11 -60.10 7.70 -10.25
N ARG A 12 -59.34 8.18 -9.26
CA ARG A 12 -59.68 8.84 -7.97
C ARG A 12 -60.47 8.01 -6.91
N ARG A 13 -59.76 7.77 -5.79
CA ARG A 13 -60.08 8.11 -4.37
C ARG A 13 -60.92 7.16 -3.48
N LYS A 14 -60.35 6.83 -2.30
CA LYS A 14 -60.79 7.02 -0.88
C LYS A 14 -60.04 5.98 -0.01
N GLN A 15 -59.26 6.25 1.05
CA GLN A 15 -59.35 7.09 2.28
C GLN A 15 -60.41 6.67 3.31
N SER A 16 -59.97 6.06 4.43
CA SER A 16 -60.41 6.18 5.84
C SER A 16 -59.88 4.97 6.65
N ALA A 17 -58.94 5.11 7.60
CA ALA A 17 -59.10 5.53 9.00
C ALA A 17 -59.87 4.52 9.88
N ASP A 18 -59.20 3.93 10.88
CA ASP A 18 -59.58 4.01 12.30
C ASP A 18 -58.60 3.25 13.24
N ALA A 19 -58.18 3.95 14.29
CA ALA A 19 -57.69 3.43 15.59
C ALA A 19 -58.93 3.29 16.54
N PRO A 20 -58.91 2.89 17.85
CA PRO A 20 -57.79 3.01 18.80
C PRO A 20 -57.68 1.99 19.98
N SER A 21 -56.60 2.22 20.77
CA SER A 21 -56.47 2.15 22.24
C SER A 21 -56.26 0.84 23.00
N GLY A 22 -55.27 0.87 23.90
CA GLY A 22 -55.07 -0.04 25.04
C GLY A 22 -53.70 0.14 25.70
N ALA A 23 -53.66 0.86 26.83
CA ALA A 23 -52.51 1.14 27.72
C ALA A 23 -51.90 -0.16 28.33
N ALA A 24 -50.73 -0.22 28.98
CA ALA A 24 -50.11 0.71 29.93
C ALA A 24 -48.60 0.40 30.13
N ALA A 25 -47.89 1.39 30.68
CA ALA A 25 -46.51 1.33 31.17
C ALA A 25 -46.38 0.42 32.42
N ASP A 26 -45.18 -0.11 32.72
CA ASP A 26 -44.30 0.45 33.75
C ASP A 26 -43.02 -0.39 33.99
N SER A 27 -41.97 0.33 34.40
CA SER A 27 -41.00 -0.01 35.44
C SER A 27 -39.74 -0.84 35.15
N ALA A 28 -38.66 -0.25 35.67
CA ALA A 28 -37.26 -0.61 35.60
C ALA A 28 -36.73 -1.12 36.96
N VAL A 29 -35.46 -1.51 36.93
CA VAL A 29 -34.50 -1.62 38.06
C VAL A 29 -34.64 -2.83 38.99
N LEU A 30 -33.60 -3.65 38.98
CA LEU A 30 -33.40 -4.85 39.81
C LEU A 30 -32.49 -4.50 41.01
N PRO A 31 -32.86 -4.80 42.27
CA PRO A 31 -31.95 -4.67 43.41
C PRO A 31 -31.38 -6.01 43.90
N VAL A 32 -30.10 -5.93 44.27
CA VAL A 32 -29.39 -6.52 45.42
C VAL A 32 -30.12 -7.59 46.24
N ALA A 33 -29.49 -8.76 46.38
CA ALA A 33 -29.76 -9.73 47.44
C ALA A 33 -28.48 -10.06 48.22
N LEU A 34 -28.53 -9.86 49.54
CA LEU A 34 -27.55 -10.27 50.53
C LEU A 34 -28.28 -11.22 51.50
N ALA A 35 -27.81 -12.46 51.68
CA ALA A 35 -28.14 -13.28 52.85
C ALA A 35 -27.08 -14.37 53.08
N VAL A 36 -26.76 -14.56 54.35
CA VAL A 36 -25.56 -15.19 54.91
C VAL A 36 -25.87 -16.59 55.47
N CYS A 37 -24.91 -17.49 55.26
CA CYS A 37 -24.49 -18.70 55.99
C CYS A 37 -25.49 -19.65 56.70
N LEU A 38 -25.35 -20.94 56.40
CA LEU A 38 -25.20 -22.01 57.42
C LEU A 38 -24.42 -23.19 56.79
N GLY A 39 -23.34 -23.64 57.43
CA GLY A 39 -22.45 -24.68 56.90
C GLY A 39 -22.78 -26.11 57.32
N LEU A 40 -22.14 -27.10 56.69
CA LEU A 40 -21.72 -28.40 57.27
C LEU A 40 -20.93 -29.28 56.27
N ILE A 41 -19.63 -29.40 56.54
CA ILE A 41 -18.75 -30.61 56.57
C ILE A 41 -18.52 -31.49 55.32
N ALA A 42 -17.24 -31.47 54.91
CA ALA A 42 -16.29 -32.51 54.47
C ALA A 42 -16.60 -33.48 53.32
N ALA A 43 -15.76 -33.44 52.28
CA ALA A 43 -14.65 -34.38 52.03
C ALA A 43 -14.36 -34.42 50.52
N GLY A 44 -13.33 -33.71 50.07
CA GLY A 44 -12.87 -33.72 48.68
C GLY A 44 -11.35 -33.77 48.63
N CYS A 45 -10.82 -34.77 47.95
CA CYS A 45 -9.39 -35.06 47.80
C CYS A 45 -8.64 -33.92 47.09
N GLY A 46 -7.44 -33.61 47.58
CA GLY A 46 -6.60 -32.52 47.10
C GLY A 46 -5.84 -32.85 45.80
N GLU A 47 -5.83 -31.87 44.91
CA GLU A 47 -4.82 -31.69 43.86
C GLU A 47 -3.97 -30.48 44.29
N THR A 48 -2.68 -30.69 44.55
CA THR A 48 -1.76 -29.64 45.00
C THR A 48 -1.40 -28.72 43.84
N GLN A 49 -1.98 -27.51 43.78
CA GLN A 49 -1.42 -26.42 42.99
C GLN A 49 -0.30 -25.74 43.80
N ASN A 50 0.94 -25.92 43.34
CA ASN A 50 2.08 -25.17 43.82
C ASN A 50 1.93 -23.72 43.30
N PRO A 51 1.88 -22.68 44.15
CA PRO A 51 1.91 -21.31 43.66
C PRO A 51 3.30 -21.04 43.08
N ASP A 52 3.35 -20.57 41.84
CA ASP A 52 4.59 -20.09 41.22
C ASP A 52 5.28 -19.07 42.15
N PRO A 53 6.61 -19.15 42.32
CA PRO A 53 7.30 -18.25 43.22
C PRO A 53 7.17 -16.80 42.71
N LEU A 54 6.65 -15.93 43.57
CA LEU A 54 6.59 -14.49 43.31
C LEU A 54 7.98 -13.96 42.94
N PRO A 55 8.10 -13.07 41.94
CA PRO A 55 9.39 -12.59 41.47
C PRO A 55 10.16 -11.89 42.60
N ASN A 56 11.38 -12.36 42.85
CA ASN A 56 12.25 -11.82 43.88
C ASN A 56 12.78 -10.44 43.44
N MET A 57 12.25 -9.38 44.06
CA MET A 57 12.58 -7.99 43.74
C MET A 57 14.07 -7.67 43.93
N GLN A 58 14.80 -8.42 44.76
CA GLN A 58 16.25 -8.27 44.92
C GLN A 58 17.02 -8.82 43.72
N VAL A 59 16.54 -9.90 43.11
CA VAL A 59 17.10 -10.45 41.86
C VAL A 59 16.82 -9.49 40.70
N VAL A 60 15.62 -8.92 40.63
CA VAL A 60 15.28 -7.89 39.63
C VAL A 60 16.16 -6.65 39.77
N LYS A 61 16.44 -6.20 41.00
CA LYS A 61 17.32 -5.06 41.26
C LYS A 61 18.78 -5.37 40.90
N SER A 62 19.25 -6.58 41.22
CA SER A 62 20.59 -7.05 40.84
C SER A 62 20.76 -7.14 39.32
N ILE A 63 19.74 -7.66 38.61
CA ILE A 63 19.72 -7.68 37.13
C ILE A 63 19.75 -6.25 36.57
N ARG A 64 18.93 -5.33 37.11
CA ARG A 64 18.94 -3.90 36.72
C ARG A 64 20.23 -3.16 37.07
N SER A 65 21.01 -3.66 38.02
CA SER A 65 22.33 -3.13 38.35
C SER A 65 23.45 -3.79 37.55
N SER A 66 23.26 -5.01 37.06
CA SER A 66 24.20 -5.72 36.16
C SER A 66 23.98 -5.38 34.68
N VAL A 67 22.76 -4.98 34.31
CA VAL A 67 22.45 -4.27 33.08
C VAL A 67 22.65 -2.80 33.42
N GLY A 68 23.92 -2.44 33.56
CA GLY A 68 24.33 -1.06 33.72
C GLY A 68 23.69 -0.21 32.64
N ASP A 69 23.40 1.01 33.05
CA ASP A 69 23.03 2.18 32.28
C ASP A 69 23.90 2.31 31.02
N GLU A 70 23.59 1.56 29.96
CA GLU A 70 23.94 1.93 28.60
C GLU A 70 22.91 2.94 28.10
N SER A 71 22.85 4.06 28.81
CA SER A 71 22.74 5.37 28.18
C SER A 71 24.07 5.63 27.44
N GLY A 72 24.41 4.74 26.51
CA GLY A 72 25.29 5.05 25.41
C GLY A 72 24.48 5.98 24.53
N GLY A 73 24.57 7.27 24.82
CA GLY A 73 24.34 8.27 23.80
C GLY A 73 25.32 7.92 22.69
N ASP A 74 24.83 7.23 21.68
CA ASP A 74 25.40 7.33 20.35
C ASP A 74 25.26 8.82 20.05
N GLU A 75 26.30 9.60 20.36
CA GLU A 75 26.62 10.77 19.58
C GLU A 75 26.84 10.23 18.17
N SER A 76 25.73 9.96 17.48
CA SER A 76 25.67 10.12 16.04
C SER A 76 26.24 11.52 15.86
N GLU A 77 27.48 11.59 15.38
CA GLU A 77 28.00 12.81 14.78
C GLU A 77 26.83 13.35 13.96
N ALA A 78 26.43 14.58 14.26
CA ALA A 78 25.38 15.24 13.50
C ALA A 78 25.91 15.30 12.07
N VAL A 79 25.54 14.31 11.26
CA VAL A 79 25.85 14.25 9.85
C VAL A 79 25.41 15.59 9.32
N SER A 80 26.33 16.35 8.74
CA SER A 80 26.03 17.68 8.24
C SER A 80 24.86 17.54 7.28
N THR A 81 23.68 17.98 7.70
CA THR A 81 22.54 18.02 6.79
C THR A 81 22.88 19.09 5.78
N GLY A 82 23.05 18.70 4.52
CA GLY A 82 23.42 19.63 3.46
C GLY A 82 22.38 20.74 3.29
N GLU A 83 22.65 21.70 2.41
CA GLU A 83 21.73 22.79 2.12
C GLU A 83 21.14 22.66 0.71
N GLY A 84 19.91 23.16 0.54
CA GLY A 84 19.24 23.20 -0.76
C GLY A 84 18.69 21.85 -1.23
N TRP A 85 18.38 21.82 -2.52
CA TRP A 85 17.73 20.70 -3.21
C TRP A 85 18.45 20.38 -4.52
N GLY A 86 18.35 19.14 -4.98
CA GLY A 86 18.96 18.66 -6.21
C GLY A 86 18.06 17.67 -6.96
N THR A 87 18.50 17.27 -8.15
CA THR A 87 17.77 16.33 -9.00
C THR A 87 18.63 15.10 -9.28
N LEU A 88 18.04 13.91 -9.14
CA LEU A 88 18.64 12.65 -9.57
C LEU A 88 17.88 12.14 -10.80
N ARG A 89 18.59 11.70 -11.84
CA ARG A 89 17.95 11.07 -13.00
C ARG A 89 18.80 9.96 -13.61
N GLY A 90 18.19 9.20 -14.50
CA GLY A 90 18.86 8.18 -15.29
C GLY A 90 17.88 7.37 -16.12
N ARG A 91 18.39 6.31 -16.75
CA ARG A 91 17.59 5.43 -17.60
C ARG A 91 18.00 3.97 -17.44
N PHE A 92 17.06 3.07 -17.20
CA PHE A 92 17.31 1.64 -17.08
C PHE A 92 17.09 0.92 -18.41
N VAL A 93 18.08 0.12 -18.81
CA VAL A 93 17.97 -0.76 -19.98
C VAL A 93 18.40 -2.19 -19.64
N LEU A 94 17.79 -3.17 -20.29
CA LEU A 94 18.15 -4.56 -20.13
C LEU A 94 19.47 -4.88 -20.85
N SER A 95 20.38 -5.54 -20.15
CA SER A 95 21.54 -6.20 -20.72
C SER A 95 21.29 -7.71 -20.82
N GLY A 96 21.54 -8.28 -22.00
CA GLY A 96 21.17 -9.66 -22.34
C GLY A 96 19.91 -9.75 -23.22
N THR A 97 19.29 -10.94 -23.21
CA THR A 97 18.06 -11.23 -23.97
C THR A 97 16.88 -11.24 -23.02
N ALA A 98 15.86 -10.43 -23.31
CA ALA A 98 14.63 -10.42 -22.53
C ALA A 98 13.95 -11.79 -22.60
N PRO A 99 13.51 -12.36 -21.47
CA PRO A 99 12.76 -13.61 -21.50
C PRO A 99 11.40 -13.37 -22.15
N SER A 100 10.94 -14.36 -22.91
CA SER A 100 9.57 -14.35 -23.44
C SER A 100 8.61 -14.73 -22.32
N LEU A 101 7.89 -13.76 -21.76
CA LEU A 101 6.81 -14.04 -20.83
C LEU A 101 5.59 -14.56 -21.59
N PRO A 102 4.91 -15.62 -21.10
CA PRO A 102 3.72 -16.14 -21.74
C PRO A 102 2.58 -15.13 -21.63
N ASN A 103 1.78 -15.02 -22.69
CA ASN A 103 0.53 -14.26 -22.61
C ASN A 103 -0.38 -14.87 -21.54
N ILE A 104 -1.10 -14.00 -20.84
CA ILE A 104 -2.04 -14.42 -19.82
C ILE A 104 -3.34 -14.84 -20.50
N ALA A 105 -3.76 -16.08 -20.28
CA ALA A 105 -5.08 -16.55 -20.70
C ALA A 105 -6.11 -16.27 -19.61
N ALA A 106 -7.10 -15.43 -19.90
CA ALA A 106 -8.22 -15.19 -18.99
C ALA A 106 -8.98 -16.51 -18.73
N THR A 107 -9.13 -16.88 -17.45
CA THR A 107 -9.84 -18.10 -17.03
C THR A 107 -11.24 -17.83 -16.49
N LYS A 108 -11.58 -16.56 -16.24
CA LYS A 108 -12.90 -16.09 -15.79
C LYS A 108 -13.36 -14.92 -16.63
N ASP A 109 -14.68 -14.72 -16.66
CA ASP A 109 -15.33 -13.66 -17.44
C ASP A 109 -14.79 -13.57 -18.87
N THR A 110 -14.56 -14.74 -19.48
CA THR A 110 -13.84 -14.86 -20.77
C THR A 110 -14.52 -14.15 -21.94
N GLU A 111 -15.82 -13.87 -21.83
CA GLU A 111 -16.56 -13.05 -22.79
C GLU A 111 -16.17 -11.57 -22.75
N VAL A 112 -15.58 -11.10 -21.65
CA VAL A 112 -15.06 -9.74 -21.48
C VAL A 112 -13.54 -9.80 -21.42
N CYS A 113 -12.98 -10.42 -20.38
CA CYS A 113 -11.53 -10.46 -20.14
C CYS A 113 -10.76 -11.33 -21.12
N GLY A 114 -11.43 -12.27 -21.80
CA GLY A 114 -10.81 -13.06 -22.87
C GLY A 114 -10.77 -12.33 -24.22
N LYS A 115 -11.31 -11.12 -24.32
CA LYS A 115 -11.32 -10.29 -25.55
C LYS A 115 -10.29 -9.17 -25.53
N VAL A 116 -9.59 -8.99 -24.42
CA VAL A 116 -8.54 -7.99 -24.25
C VAL A 116 -7.17 -8.66 -24.20
N PRO A 117 -6.10 -8.01 -24.70
CA PRO A 117 -4.76 -8.54 -24.57
C PRO A 117 -4.30 -8.41 -23.12
N LEU A 118 -4.07 -9.54 -22.45
CA LEU A 118 -3.51 -9.59 -21.10
C LEU A 118 -2.02 -9.90 -21.20
N ILE A 119 -1.21 -8.92 -20.81
CA ILE A 119 0.26 -8.99 -20.84
C ILE A 119 0.74 -9.31 -19.43
N ASP A 120 1.77 -10.14 -19.33
CA ASP A 120 2.47 -10.38 -18.08
C ASP A 120 3.47 -9.24 -17.83
N GLU A 121 3.12 -8.33 -16.92
CA GLU A 121 3.91 -7.14 -16.62
C GLU A 121 5.08 -7.41 -15.66
N ARG A 122 5.34 -8.68 -15.29
CA ARG A 122 6.46 -9.07 -14.40
C ARG A 122 7.82 -8.57 -14.87
N LEU A 123 8.00 -8.37 -16.17
CA LEU A 123 9.10 -7.62 -16.75
C LEU A 123 8.65 -7.05 -18.10
N VAL A 124 8.55 -5.73 -18.19
CA VAL A 124 8.21 -5.00 -19.42
C VAL A 124 9.46 -4.39 -20.00
N VAL A 125 9.84 -4.83 -21.20
CA VAL A 125 11.04 -4.37 -21.92
C VAL A 125 10.63 -3.83 -23.28
N GLY A 126 10.97 -2.58 -23.56
CA GLY A 126 10.76 -1.94 -24.85
C GLY A 126 11.72 -2.44 -25.94
N ASP A 127 11.45 -2.09 -27.19
CA ASP A 127 12.29 -2.46 -28.35
C ASP A 127 13.73 -1.92 -28.25
N ASP A 128 13.89 -0.78 -27.58
CA ASP A 128 15.17 -0.12 -27.27
C ASP A 128 15.81 -0.64 -25.96
N LYS A 129 15.30 -1.78 -25.46
CA LYS A 129 15.64 -2.44 -24.20
C LYS A 129 15.30 -1.63 -22.94
N ALA A 130 14.55 -0.54 -23.03
CA ALA A 130 14.10 0.20 -21.86
C ALA A 130 13.30 -0.70 -20.91
N ILE A 131 13.52 -0.55 -19.60
CA ILE A 131 12.80 -1.32 -18.57
C ILE A 131 11.78 -0.39 -17.88
N ALA A 132 10.50 -0.71 -18.01
CA ALA A 132 9.43 -0.02 -17.29
C ALA A 132 9.26 -0.58 -15.86
N ASN A 133 8.51 0.15 -15.02
CA ASN A 133 8.12 -0.29 -13.67
C ASN A 133 9.27 -0.47 -12.67
N VAL A 134 10.46 0.10 -12.94
CA VAL A 134 11.54 0.19 -11.96
C VAL A 134 11.23 1.34 -11.01
N VAL A 135 11.22 1.05 -9.70
CA VAL A 135 10.95 2.04 -8.65
C VAL A 135 12.27 2.51 -8.08
N VAL A 136 12.54 3.81 -8.18
CA VAL A 136 13.70 4.47 -7.57
C VAL A 136 13.21 5.40 -6.47
N PHE A 137 13.80 5.32 -5.27
CA PHE A 137 13.36 6.16 -4.16
C PHE A 137 14.44 6.46 -3.13
N ALA A 138 14.30 7.58 -2.43
CA ALA A 138 15.13 7.90 -1.27
C ALA A 138 14.74 7.02 -0.08
N ALA A 139 15.69 6.26 0.49
CA ALA A 139 15.40 5.30 1.55
C ALA A 139 14.87 5.99 2.82
N LYS A 140 15.62 7.02 3.25
CA LYS A 140 15.41 7.82 4.46
C LYS A 140 15.96 9.23 4.22
N PRO A 141 15.24 10.10 3.50
CA PRO A 141 15.69 11.48 3.29
C PRO A 141 15.80 12.21 4.64
N SER A 142 16.80 13.09 4.80
CA SER A 142 16.97 13.89 6.03
C SER A 142 15.89 14.97 6.19
N ARG A 143 15.36 15.45 5.05
CA ARG A 143 14.38 16.52 4.95
C ARG A 143 13.47 16.33 3.75
N VAL A 144 12.25 16.85 3.86
CA VAL A 144 11.23 16.81 2.81
C VAL A 144 10.98 18.22 2.30
N ASN A 145 11.03 18.42 0.98
CA ASN A 145 10.70 19.68 0.34
C ASN A 145 9.18 19.92 0.49
N PRO A 146 8.75 21.01 1.16
CA PRO A 146 7.34 21.24 1.45
C PRO A 146 6.51 21.45 0.18
N ASP A 147 7.03 22.18 -0.81
CA ASP A 147 6.33 22.44 -2.06
C ASP A 147 6.16 21.15 -2.89
N ALA A 148 7.17 20.27 -2.88
CA ALA A 148 7.07 18.96 -3.52
C ALA A 148 6.05 18.05 -2.83
N LEU A 149 5.99 18.07 -1.50
CA LEU A 149 5.01 17.31 -0.71
C LEU A 149 3.59 17.82 -0.95
N ASP A 150 3.39 19.14 -0.92
CA ASP A 150 2.10 19.78 -1.20
C ASP A 150 1.64 19.48 -2.63
N SER A 151 2.55 19.57 -3.60
CA SER A 151 2.24 19.22 -4.99
C SER A 151 1.82 17.75 -5.13
N ALA A 152 2.56 16.83 -4.51
CA ALA A 152 2.28 15.40 -4.56
C ALA A 152 0.93 15.03 -3.91
N THR A 153 0.47 15.80 -2.93
CA THR A 153 -0.78 15.55 -2.19
C THR A 153 -1.94 16.45 -2.61
N SER A 154 -1.74 17.35 -3.56
CA SER A 154 -2.73 18.34 -4.01
C SER A 154 -4.01 17.73 -4.58
N ASN A 155 -3.93 16.51 -5.12
CA ASN A 155 -5.06 15.80 -5.70
C ASN A 155 -5.11 14.34 -5.20
N PRO A 156 -6.30 13.74 -5.14
CA PRO A 156 -6.42 12.30 -4.98
C PRO A 156 -5.65 11.55 -6.06
N ALA A 157 -4.95 10.50 -5.69
CA ALA A 157 -4.42 9.54 -6.65
C ALA A 157 -5.58 8.74 -7.25
N GLU A 158 -5.48 8.34 -8.52
CA GLU A 158 -6.48 7.48 -9.15
C GLU A 158 -5.91 6.07 -9.38
N PHE A 159 -6.75 5.07 -9.15
CA PHE A 159 -6.39 3.67 -9.39
C PHE A 159 -7.62 2.90 -9.90
N ASP A 160 -7.61 2.56 -11.19
CA ASP A 160 -8.77 2.01 -11.87
C ASP A 160 -8.55 0.54 -12.27
N GLN A 161 -9.64 -0.21 -12.34
CA GLN A 161 -9.71 -1.56 -12.92
C GLN A 161 -10.35 -1.42 -14.29
N LYS A 162 -9.55 -1.61 -15.34
CA LYS A 162 -9.96 -1.38 -16.72
C LYS A 162 -9.23 -2.30 -17.68
N ASN A 163 -9.94 -2.85 -18.67
CA ASN A 163 -9.43 -3.88 -19.58
C ASN A 163 -8.93 -5.12 -18.83
N CYS A 164 -9.59 -5.48 -17.73
CA CYS A 164 -9.27 -6.60 -16.86
C CYS A 164 -7.81 -6.60 -16.36
N VAL A 165 -7.26 -5.40 -16.16
CA VAL A 165 -5.98 -5.10 -15.50
C VAL A 165 -6.17 -3.91 -14.55
N PHE A 166 -5.19 -3.65 -13.69
CA PHE A 166 -5.12 -2.37 -12.99
C PHE A 166 -4.49 -1.33 -13.93
N SER A 167 -5.04 -0.11 -13.96
CA SER A 167 -4.60 0.95 -14.90
C SER A 167 -3.16 1.42 -14.68
N THR A 168 -2.65 1.23 -13.47
CA THR A 168 -1.31 1.63 -13.04
C THR A 168 -0.64 0.44 -12.36
N HIS A 169 0.44 -0.07 -12.96
CA HIS A 169 1.10 -1.25 -12.42
C HIS A 169 1.84 -1.00 -11.10
N VAL A 170 2.48 0.16 -10.97
CA VAL A 170 3.08 0.62 -9.70
C VAL A 170 2.64 2.05 -9.41
N LEU A 171 1.95 2.26 -8.29
CA LEU A 171 1.44 3.54 -7.86
C LEU A 171 2.14 4.04 -6.58
N PRO A 172 3.11 4.96 -6.68
CA PRO A 172 3.59 5.72 -5.53
C PRO A 172 2.49 6.63 -5.00
N VAL A 173 2.37 6.71 -3.68
CA VAL A 173 1.45 7.63 -3.00
C VAL A 173 2.08 8.18 -1.75
N VAL A 174 1.66 9.36 -1.32
CA VAL A 174 2.05 9.90 -0.02
C VAL A 174 1.08 9.40 1.05
N VAL A 175 1.58 9.09 2.25
CA VAL A 175 0.74 8.71 3.39
C VAL A 175 -0.30 9.80 3.66
N GLY A 176 -1.56 9.39 3.84
CA GLY A 176 -2.70 10.28 4.00
C GLY A 176 -3.31 10.80 2.70
N GLN A 177 -2.65 10.66 1.55
CA GLN A 177 -3.22 11.01 0.25
C GLN A 177 -4.43 10.12 -0.06
N PRO A 178 -5.61 10.69 -0.38
CA PRO A 178 -6.75 9.92 -0.85
C PRO A 178 -6.45 9.23 -2.17
N ILE A 179 -6.93 7.99 -2.31
CA ILE A 179 -6.86 7.18 -3.53
C ILE A 179 -8.29 6.87 -3.94
N ALA A 180 -8.68 7.35 -5.11
CA ALA A 180 -9.93 7.00 -5.76
C ALA A 180 -9.77 5.64 -6.46
N LEU A 181 -10.31 4.59 -5.83
CA LEU A 181 -10.37 3.24 -6.38
C LEU A 181 -11.60 3.13 -7.28
N LYS A 182 -11.40 2.79 -8.56
CA LYS A 182 -12.48 2.74 -9.56
C LYS A 182 -12.55 1.36 -10.22
N ASN A 183 -13.72 1.04 -10.77
CA ASN A 183 -13.91 -0.07 -11.68
C ASN A 183 -14.66 0.40 -12.93
N SER A 184 -13.90 0.67 -13.99
CA SER A 184 -14.43 1.04 -15.30
C SER A 184 -14.84 -0.16 -16.17
N ASP A 185 -14.55 -1.40 -15.76
CA ASP A 185 -14.90 -2.59 -16.54
C ASP A 185 -16.37 -3.02 -16.37
N PRO A 186 -16.96 -3.68 -17.39
CA PRO A 186 -18.32 -4.19 -17.35
C PRO A 186 -18.47 -5.50 -16.54
N VAL A 187 -17.48 -5.83 -15.71
CA VAL A 187 -17.49 -6.97 -14.77
C VAL A 187 -16.99 -6.53 -13.40
N GLY A 188 -17.33 -7.27 -12.35
CA GLY A 188 -16.93 -6.93 -10.98
C GLY A 188 -15.48 -7.35 -10.71
N HIS A 189 -14.66 -6.42 -10.24
CA HIS A 189 -13.29 -6.66 -9.79
C HIS A 189 -13.16 -6.30 -8.31
N ASN A 190 -12.20 -6.89 -7.59
CA ASN A 190 -11.92 -6.49 -6.22
C ASN A 190 -10.51 -5.93 -6.08
N VAL A 191 -10.36 -4.97 -5.17
CA VAL A 191 -9.06 -4.43 -4.80
C VAL A 191 -8.69 -5.01 -3.45
N ASN A 192 -7.63 -5.81 -3.38
CA ASN A 192 -7.09 -6.39 -2.16
C ASN A 192 -5.73 -5.77 -1.82
N ILE A 193 -5.66 -5.05 -0.70
CA ILE A 193 -4.51 -4.31 -0.18
C ILE A 193 -4.30 -4.74 1.27
N SER A 194 -3.12 -5.26 1.59
CA SER A 194 -2.80 -5.78 2.93
C SER A 194 -1.41 -5.28 3.40
N PRO A 195 -1.27 -3.98 3.70
CA PRO A 195 0.00 -3.39 4.15
C PRO A 195 0.44 -3.90 5.52
N THR A 196 1.74 -3.89 5.79
CA THR A 196 2.24 -4.26 7.11
C THR A 196 1.96 -3.15 8.12
N GLY A 197 1.22 -3.47 9.18
CA GLY A 197 0.99 -2.58 10.31
C GLY A 197 0.18 -1.32 9.98
N ASP A 198 -0.73 -1.42 9.02
CA ASP A 198 -1.72 -0.40 8.63
C ASP A 198 -3.06 -1.09 8.30
N LYS A 199 -4.11 -0.33 8.00
CA LYS A 199 -5.43 -0.87 7.65
C LYS A 199 -5.40 -1.61 6.32
N THR A 200 -6.14 -2.72 6.26
CA THR A 200 -6.34 -3.52 5.05
C THR A 200 -7.59 -3.06 4.30
N PHE A 201 -7.61 -3.28 2.99
CA PHE A 201 -8.77 -3.05 2.14
C PHE A 201 -8.99 -4.26 1.24
N ASN A 202 -10.17 -4.88 1.28
CA ASN A 202 -10.53 -5.98 0.38
C ASN A 202 -12.00 -5.87 0.03
N GLN A 203 -12.31 -5.13 -1.04
CA GLN A 203 -13.69 -4.88 -1.46
C GLN A 203 -13.86 -5.16 -2.95
N LEU A 204 -14.98 -5.79 -3.29
CA LEU A 204 -15.46 -5.90 -4.65
C LEU A 204 -16.08 -4.57 -5.09
N LEU A 205 -15.61 -4.02 -6.18
CA LEU A 205 -16.24 -2.91 -6.88
C LEU A 205 -17.05 -3.49 -8.05
N ALA A 206 -18.37 -3.27 -8.04
CA ALA A 206 -19.23 -3.60 -9.18
C ALA A 206 -18.87 -2.73 -10.39
N THR A 207 -19.45 -3.02 -11.56
CA THR A 207 -19.31 -2.17 -12.76
C THR A 207 -19.66 -0.72 -12.46
N GLY A 208 -18.75 0.20 -12.78
CA GLY A 208 -18.88 1.62 -12.48
C GLY A 208 -18.80 1.96 -10.98
N GLY A 209 -18.39 1.02 -10.15
CA GLY A 209 -18.25 1.19 -8.71
C GLY A 209 -16.98 1.97 -8.36
N GLU A 210 -17.07 2.71 -7.25
CA GLU A 210 -15.97 3.51 -6.72
C GLU A 210 -15.85 3.30 -5.20
N ALA A 211 -14.64 3.46 -4.69
CA ALA A 211 -14.34 3.52 -3.27
C ALA A 211 -13.17 4.46 -3.01
N GLU A 212 -13.04 4.94 -1.77
CA GLU A 212 -11.88 5.72 -1.34
C GLU A 212 -11.02 4.89 -0.38
N PHE A 213 -9.71 5.04 -0.52
CA PHE A 213 -8.73 4.49 0.40
C PHE A 213 -7.59 5.50 0.61
N ALA A 214 -6.89 5.42 1.73
CA ALA A 214 -5.67 6.20 1.96
C ALA A 214 -4.77 5.38 2.85
N PHE A 215 -3.44 5.45 2.70
CA PHE A 215 -2.55 4.80 3.65
C PHE A 215 -2.41 5.63 4.92
N GLY A 216 -2.38 4.99 6.07
CA GLY A 216 -2.07 5.62 7.36
C GLY A 216 -0.59 5.50 7.75
N ARG A 217 0.18 4.67 7.03
CA ARG A 217 1.58 4.40 7.35
C ARG A 217 2.42 4.14 6.09
N ARG A 218 3.64 4.68 6.06
CA ARG A 218 4.60 4.35 5.01
C ARG A 218 4.94 2.87 5.00
N GLN A 219 5.32 2.36 3.84
CA GLN A 219 5.87 1.02 3.69
C GLN A 219 7.35 1.10 3.30
N SER A 220 8.12 0.05 3.61
CA SER A 220 9.55 -0.02 3.32
C SER A 220 9.86 -0.50 1.90
N SER A 221 8.86 -1.05 1.22
CA SER A 221 8.92 -1.56 -0.16
C SER A 221 7.51 -1.46 -0.77
N PRO A 222 7.35 -1.44 -2.10
CA PRO A 222 6.04 -1.54 -2.73
C PRO A 222 5.25 -2.75 -2.26
N ILE A 223 3.97 -2.57 -1.95
CA ILE A 223 3.07 -3.62 -1.48
C ILE A 223 2.22 -4.13 -2.63
N PRO A 224 1.94 -5.45 -2.71
CA PRO A 224 1.10 -5.99 -3.76
C PRO A 224 -0.36 -5.56 -3.59
N VAL A 225 -1.00 -5.29 -4.72
CA VAL A 225 -2.45 -5.12 -4.88
C VAL A 225 -2.92 -6.21 -5.84
N ALA A 226 -4.00 -6.91 -5.47
CA ALA A 226 -4.48 -8.04 -6.26
C ALA A 226 -6.01 -8.04 -6.41
N CYS A 227 -6.47 -8.59 -7.53
CA CYS A 227 -7.85 -9.06 -7.67
C CYS A 227 -7.91 -10.55 -7.30
N ASN A 228 -8.67 -10.87 -6.26
CA ASN A 228 -8.96 -12.24 -5.86
C ASN A 228 -9.93 -12.93 -6.83
N VAL A 229 -10.75 -12.15 -7.56
CA VAL A 229 -11.65 -12.69 -8.58
C VAL A 229 -10.87 -13.09 -9.83
N HIS A 230 -9.98 -12.22 -10.31
CA HIS A 230 -9.17 -12.37 -11.53
C HIS A 230 -7.67 -12.45 -11.17
N PRO A 231 -7.11 -13.65 -10.93
CA PRO A 231 -5.79 -13.80 -10.32
C PRO A 231 -4.61 -13.24 -11.12
N TRP A 232 -4.82 -12.90 -12.38
CA TRP A 232 -3.81 -12.24 -13.22
C TRP A 232 -3.68 -10.74 -12.95
N MET A 233 -4.71 -10.10 -12.38
CA MET A 233 -4.65 -8.68 -12.07
C MET A 233 -3.79 -8.49 -10.82
N ARG A 234 -2.59 -7.97 -11.04
CA ARG A 234 -1.61 -7.63 -10.02
C ARG A 234 -1.06 -6.25 -10.31
N ALA A 235 -0.81 -5.51 -9.25
CA ALA A 235 -0.16 -4.22 -9.27
C ALA A 235 0.52 -4.01 -7.92
N TYR A 236 1.12 -2.85 -7.74
CA TYR A 236 1.80 -2.46 -6.51
C TYR A 236 1.42 -1.03 -6.13
N MET A 237 1.27 -0.80 -4.84
CA MET A 237 1.18 0.56 -4.28
C MET A 237 2.39 0.80 -3.40
N PHE A 238 2.88 2.03 -3.35
CA PHE A 238 4.04 2.37 -2.53
C PHE A 238 3.79 3.63 -1.71
N PRO A 239 3.21 3.51 -0.51
CA PRO A 239 3.00 4.65 0.37
C PRO A 239 4.30 5.08 1.05
N ARG A 240 4.62 6.37 0.94
CA ARG A 240 5.80 7.03 1.51
C ARG A 240 5.43 8.25 2.34
N ASP A 241 6.30 8.61 3.28
CA ASP A 241 6.17 9.86 4.05
C ASP A 241 6.76 11.06 3.27
N ASP A 242 7.29 10.82 2.09
CA ASP A 242 8.06 11.73 1.25
C ASP A 242 7.68 11.53 -0.24
N PRO A 243 7.81 12.56 -1.09
CA PRO A 243 7.47 12.47 -2.51
C PRO A 243 8.63 11.94 -3.38
N TYR A 244 9.73 11.44 -2.78
CA TYR A 244 10.95 11.13 -3.51
C TYR A 244 10.94 9.71 -4.08
N VAL A 245 9.96 9.45 -4.95
CA VAL A 245 9.78 8.19 -5.66
C VAL A 245 9.57 8.47 -7.14
N ALA A 246 10.32 7.76 -7.99
CA ALA A 246 10.07 7.71 -9.42
C ALA A 246 9.80 6.26 -9.84
N VAL A 247 8.93 6.09 -10.84
CA VAL A 247 8.66 4.81 -11.50
C VAL A 247 8.97 4.98 -12.97
N THR A 248 9.81 4.13 -13.54
CA THR A 248 10.16 4.24 -14.96
C THR A 248 8.96 3.95 -15.86
N GLY A 249 8.81 4.79 -16.89
CA GLY A 249 7.85 4.57 -17.96
C GLY A 249 8.39 3.63 -19.04
N ALA A 250 7.70 3.58 -20.19
CA ALA A 250 8.07 2.74 -21.32
C ALA A 250 9.45 3.07 -21.93
N ASP A 251 9.97 4.28 -21.70
CA ASP A 251 11.29 4.70 -22.15
C ASP A 251 12.42 4.36 -21.15
N GLY A 252 12.06 3.81 -19.98
CA GLY A 252 12.99 3.40 -18.94
C GLY A 252 13.61 4.54 -18.14
N SER A 253 13.21 5.78 -18.39
CA SER A 253 13.77 6.96 -17.74
C SER A 253 13.13 7.21 -16.38
N PHE A 254 13.88 7.77 -15.44
CA PHE A 254 13.36 8.26 -14.17
C PHE A 254 13.99 9.60 -13.81
N GLU A 255 13.26 10.40 -13.04
CA GLU A 255 13.75 11.65 -12.45
C GLU A 255 13.13 11.80 -11.05
N ILE A 256 13.96 12.13 -10.07
CA ILE A 256 13.56 12.50 -8.72
C ILE A 256 14.11 13.90 -8.46
N ALA A 257 13.23 14.90 -8.57
CA ALA A 257 13.54 16.27 -8.24
C ALA A 257 13.42 16.54 -6.74
N ASN A 258 13.97 17.68 -6.32
CA ASN A 258 13.87 18.19 -4.96
C ASN A 258 14.43 17.26 -3.87
N LEU A 259 15.39 16.41 -4.21
CA LEU A 259 16.11 15.60 -3.22
C LEU A 259 16.97 16.50 -2.33
N PRO A 260 17.18 16.15 -1.05
CA PRO A 260 18.17 16.82 -0.21
C PRO A 260 19.54 16.87 -0.91
N ALA A 261 20.10 18.07 -1.05
CA ALA A 261 21.41 18.30 -1.64
C ALA A 261 22.49 18.62 -0.58
N GLY A 262 23.77 18.54 -0.99
CA GLY A 262 24.94 18.78 -0.15
C GLY A 262 25.15 17.72 0.94
N GLU A 263 24.54 16.55 0.78
CA GLU A 263 24.62 15.43 1.71
C GLU A 263 24.49 14.09 0.99
N ASP A 264 24.90 13.04 1.68
CA ASP A 264 24.73 11.68 1.21
C ASP A 264 23.27 11.22 1.36
N VAL A 265 22.66 10.84 0.24
CA VAL A 265 21.30 10.30 0.18
C VAL A 265 21.36 8.83 -0.24
N GLU A 266 20.91 7.93 0.63
CA GLU A 266 20.71 6.52 0.27
C GLU A 266 19.51 6.40 -0.68
N ILE A 267 19.77 5.90 -1.89
CA ILE A 267 18.78 5.57 -2.90
C ILE A 267 18.56 4.07 -2.93
N ARG A 268 17.32 3.65 -3.12
CA ARG A 268 16.93 2.26 -3.36
C ARG A 268 16.30 2.11 -4.73
N VAL A 269 16.60 0.99 -5.37
CA VAL A 269 16.02 0.55 -6.63
C VAL A 269 15.33 -0.77 -6.41
N TRP A 270 14.05 -0.83 -6.76
CA TRP A 270 13.21 -2.01 -6.61
C TRP A 270 12.52 -2.33 -7.92
N HIS A 271 12.27 -3.61 -8.14
CA HIS A 271 11.41 -4.11 -9.21
C HIS A 271 10.69 -5.36 -8.71
N GLU A 272 9.49 -5.66 -9.20
CA GLU A 272 8.71 -6.79 -8.65
C GLU A 272 9.40 -8.14 -8.83
N SER A 273 10.14 -8.29 -9.93
CA SER A 273 10.95 -9.48 -10.25
C SER A 273 12.33 -9.47 -9.57
N ALA A 274 12.61 -8.48 -8.72
CA ALA A 274 13.78 -8.37 -7.87
C ALA A 274 13.39 -7.76 -6.51
N PRO A 275 12.51 -8.41 -5.72
CA PRO A 275 11.82 -7.77 -4.60
C PRO A 275 12.73 -7.42 -3.40
N GLU A 276 13.90 -8.07 -3.32
CA GLU A 276 14.94 -7.76 -2.33
C GLU A 276 15.79 -6.54 -2.69
N GLY A 277 15.63 -6.02 -3.92
CA GLY A 277 16.35 -4.88 -4.49
C GLY A 277 17.01 -5.23 -5.83
N LEU A 278 16.94 -4.31 -6.80
CA LEU A 278 17.44 -4.52 -8.15
C LEU A 278 18.96 -4.29 -8.24
N GLU A 279 19.73 -5.36 -8.42
CA GLU A 279 21.19 -5.30 -8.50
C GLU A 279 21.66 -5.00 -9.94
N ALA A 280 21.56 -3.73 -10.34
CA ALA A 280 21.97 -3.29 -11.68
C ALA A 280 23.48 -3.09 -11.84
N LYS A 281 24.18 -2.67 -10.79
CA LYS A 281 25.64 -2.44 -10.79
C LYS A 281 26.31 -3.28 -9.71
N SER A 282 27.57 -3.64 -9.91
CA SER A 282 28.33 -4.51 -8.99
C SER A 282 28.63 -3.89 -7.63
N ASP A 283 28.62 -2.55 -7.55
CA ASP A 283 28.80 -1.77 -6.33
C ASP A 283 27.47 -1.54 -5.57
N TRP A 284 26.34 -1.91 -6.17
CA TRP A 284 25.05 -1.86 -5.49
C TRP A 284 24.85 -3.11 -4.64
N SER A 285 24.31 -2.93 -3.44
CA SER A 285 23.97 -4.06 -2.56
C SER A 285 22.47 -4.04 -2.30
N LYS A 286 21.75 -5.09 -2.73
CA LYS A 286 20.28 -5.15 -2.60
C LYS A 286 19.60 -3.90 -3.17
N GLY A 287 20.03 -3.48 -4.36
CA GLY A 287 19.55 -2.27 -5.05
C GLY A 287 19.80 -0.95 -4.32
N ARG A 288 20.76 -0.88 -3.38
CA ARG A 288 21.12 0.35 -2.67
C ARG A 288 22.40 0.97 -3.19
N PHE A 289 22.41 2.28 -3.28
CA PHE A 289 23.59 3.11 -3.50
C PHE A 289 23.43 4.47 -2.83
N VAL A 290 24.51 5.22 -2.73
CA VAL A 290 24.53 6.57 -2.15
C VAL A 290 24.86 7.57 -3.25
N VAL A 291 24.16 8.70 -3.26
CA VAL A 291 24.48 9.86 -4.10
C VAL A 291 24.70 11.07 -3.23
N ASN A 292 25.59 11.96 -3.66
CA ASN A 292 25.74 13.28 -3.08
C ASN A 292 25.49 14.29 -4.20
N ILE A 293 24.37 15.00 -4.12
CA ILE A 293 23.90 15.91 -5.16
C ILE A 293 24.24 17.33 -4.73
N GLU A 294 24.95 18.08 -5.57
CA GLU A 294 25.20 19.50 -5.31
C GLU A 294 23.90 20.31 -5.27
N ALA A 295 23.87 21.40 -4.51
CA ALA A 295 22.69 22.27 -4.44
C ALA A 295 22.38 22.87 -5.82
N ASP A 296 21.11 22.84 -6.22
CA ASP A 296 20.60 23.16 -7.56
C ASP A 296 21.21 22.32 -8.69
N GLY A 297 21.94 21.26 -8.33
CA GLY A 297 22.62 20.34 -9.24
C GLY A 297 21.71 19.25 -9.80
N VAL A 298 22.20 18.64 -10.87
CA VAL A 298 21.61 17.45 -11.49
C VAL A 298 22.65 16.35 -11.47
N GLU A 299 22.38 15.29 -10.72
CA GLU A 299 23.13 14.04 -10.77
C GLU A 299 22.48 13.13 -11.82
N ASP A 300 23.19 12.88 -12.91
CA ASP A 300 22.72 12.05 -14.02
C ASP A 300 23.50 10.73 -14.06
N LEU A 301 22.85 9.63 -13.69
CA LEU A 301 23.45 8.30 -13.70
C LEU A 301 23.64 7.74 -15.11
N GLY A 302 23.15 8.44 -16.14
CA GLY A 302 23.17 8.01 -17.53
C GLY A 302 22.32 6.76 -17.77
N THR A 303 22.79 5.92 -18.70
CA THR A 303 22.18 4.61 -18.96
C THR A 303 22.72 3.58 -17.96
N ILE A 304 21.81 2.94 -17.25
CA ILE A 304 22.06 1.88 -16.28
C ILE A 304 21.67 0.57 -16.95
N GLU A 305 22.69 -0.22 -17.31
CA GLU A 305 22.48 -1.57 -17.84
C GLU A 305 22.16 -2.53 -16.69
N VAL A 306 21.03 -3.22 -16.80
CA VAL A 306 20.57 -4.21 -15.82
C VAL A 306 20.73 -5.60 -16.42
N PRO A 307 21.59 -6.47 -15.88
CA PRO A 307 21.71 -7.84 -16.37
C PRO A 307 20.38 -8.58 -16.16
N VAL A 308 19.96 -9.40 -17.13
CA VAL A 308 18.71 -10.16 -17.04
C VAL A 308 18.67 -11.06 -15.79
N GLU A 309 19.82 -11.51 -15.33
CA GLU A 309 20.00 -12.33 -14.13
C GLU A 309 19.61 -11.61 -12.84
N ALA A 310 19.52 -10.27 -12.85
CA ALA A 310 19.03 -9.50 -11.71
C ALA A 310 17.53 -9.73 -11.45
N PHE A 311 16.78 -10.22 -12.44
CA PHE A 311 15.35 -10.50 -12.34
C PHE A 311 15.08 -11.96 -11.96
N SER A 312 15.43 -12.31 -10.73
CA SER A 312 15.26 -13.67 -10.18
C SER A 312 13.80 -14.15 -10.01
N GLY A 313 12.82 -13.27 -10.19
CA GLY A 313 11.38 -13.55 -10.02
C GLY A 313 10.59 -13.90 -11.30
N LEU A 314 11.27 -14.09 -12.44
CA LEU A 314 10.64 -14.38 -13.74
C LEU A 314 10.27 -15.86 -13.95
#